data_AF-A0A2W5SV74-F1
#
_entry.id   AF-A0A2W5SV74-F1
#
_cell.length_a   1.000
_cell.length_b   1.000
_cell.length_c   1.000
_cell.angle_alpha   90.00
_cell.angle_beta   90.00
_cell.angle_gamma   90.00
#
_symmetry.space_group_name_H-M   'P 1'
#
loop_
_entity.id
_entity.type
_entity.pdbx_description
1 polymer ?
#
loop_
_entity_poly.entity_id
_entity_poly.type
_entity_poly.pdbx_seq_one_letter_code
_entity_poly.pdbx_strand_id
1 'polypeptide(L)'
;MSEHIGTIEKDLRQLDAHKTAALLGDPEGVRQFRRTIRRIRAWLRMGSARELEQELGWVAKELSALRDLDVLDETLNRHTSRSARPMAIQQAVFALNSERWRKARAALETVAAPKRKDGEQRLKELEKELEKFKLSDSESLHALRRLVRRVRLTRKWLGRTTADLDGAQKALSACCDVLLLERFSKANG
;
A
#
# COMPACT_ATOMS: atom_id res chain seq x y z
N MET A 1 -22.14 -16.54 15.27
CA MET A 1 -20.87 -16.97 14.65
C MET A 1 -20.42 -15.89 13.67
N SER A 2 -19.45 -15.07 14.06
CA SER A 2 -19.00 -13.91 13.27
C SER A 2 -17.70 -14.27 12.54
N GLU A 3 -17.83 -14.98 11.41
CA GLU A 3 -16.71 -15.18 10.49
C GLU A 3 -16.36 -13.86 9.78
N HIS A 4 -15.06 -13.64 9.56
CA HIS A 4 -14.43 -12.54 8.81
C HIS A 4 -13.97 -11.29 9.59
N ILE A 5 -13.21 -11.49 10.66
CA ILE A 5 -12.06 -10.59 10.92
C ILE A 5 -10.90 -11.18 10.12
N GLY A 6 -10.52 -10.55 9.02
CA GLY A 6 -9.30 -10.94 8.30
C GLY A 6 -8.12 -10.87 9.27
N THR A 7 -7.60 -12.02 9.67
CA THR A 7 -6.54 -12.10 10.68
C THR A 7 -5.23 -11.60 10.08
N ILE A 8 -4.49 -10.83 10.87
CA ILE A 8 -3.15 -10.33 10.50
C ILE A 8 -2.23 -11.50 10.10
N GLU A 9 -2.39 -12.67 10.71
CA GLU A 9 -1.66 -13.92 10.39
C GLU A 9 -1.72 -14.32 8.91
N LYS A 10 -2.90 -14.21 8.27
CA LYS A 10 -3.02 -14.48 6.83
C LYS A 10 -2.18 -13.49 6.03
N ASP A 11 -2.16 -12.24 6.45
CA ASP A 11 -1.41 -11.18 5.79
C ASP A 11 0.09 -11.34 6.03
N LEU A 12 0.52 -11.79 7.21
CA LEU A 12 1.91 -12.13 7.48
C LEU A 12 2.40 -13.28 6.59
N ARG A 13 1.61 -14.35 6.46
CA ARG A 13 1.94 -15.46 5.54
C ARG A 13 2.03 -15.00 4.08
N GLN A 14 1.12 -14.15 3.63
CA GLN A 14 1.18 -13.57 2.29
C GLN A 14 2.42 -12.69 2.11
N LEU A 15 2.80 -11.93 3.14
CA LEU A 15 3.96 -11.07 3.09
C LEU A 15 5.23 -11.90 2.90
N ASP A 16 5.38 -12.99 3.67
CA ASP A 16 6.54 -13.87 3.58
C ASP A 16 6.58 -14.60 2.23
N ALA A 17 5.43 -15.11 1.76
CA ALA A 17 5.31 -15.81 0.47
C ALA A 17 5.72 -14.95 -0.73
N HIS A 18 5.49 -13.63 -0.67
CA HIS A 18 5.82 -12.72 -1.78
C HIS A 18 7.19 -12.04 -1.62
N LYS A 19 7.89 -12.23 -0.49
CA LYS A 19 9.17 -11.56 -0.23
C LYS A 19 10.23 -11.92 -1.28
N THR A 20 10.40 -13.20 -1.58
CA THR A 20 11.43 -13.67 -2.53
C THR A 20 11.18 -13.12 -3.93
N ALA A 21 9.94 -13.16 -4.42
CA ALA A 21 9.59 -12.57 -5.71
C ALA A 21 9.86 -11.06 -5.73
N ALA A 22 9.50 -10.34 -4.65
CA ALA A 22 9.80 -8.90 -4.54
C ALA A 22 11.32 -8.60 -4.52
N LEU A 23 12.13 -9.45 -3.90
CA LEU A 23 13.60 -9.34 -3.92
C LEU A 23 14.20 -9.53 -5.31
N LEU A 24 13.58 -10.37 -6.14
CA LEU A 24 13.98 -10.58 -7.54
C LEU A 24 13.48 -9.45 -8.46
N GLY A 25 12.74 -8.48 -7.92
CA GLY A 25 12.11 -7.43 -8.72
C GLY A 25 11.00 -7.96 -9.63
N ASP A 26 10.36 -9.08 -9.28
CA ASP A 26 9.20 -9.59 -10.02
C ASP A 26 8.01 -8.63 -9.84
N PRO A 27 7.37 -8.13 -10.93
CA PRO A 27 6.28 -7.17 -10.83
C PRO A 27 5.10 -7.66 -9.98
N GLU A 28 4.74 -8.94 -10.09
CA GLU A 28 3.65 -9.52 -9.31
C GLU A 28 4.00 -9.59 -7.83
N GLY A 29 5.19 -10.09 -7.52
CA GLY A 29 5.74 -10.15 -6.17
C GLY A 29 5.76 -8.79 -5.50
N VAL A 30 6.30 -7.77 -6.17
CA VAL A 30 6.32 -6.38 -5.68
C VAL A 30 4.90 -5.87 -5.45
N ARG A 31 3.98 -6.12 -6.40
CA ARG A 31 2.58 -5.67 -6.30
C ARG A 31 1.86 -6.30 -5.11
N GLN A 32 1.93 -7.62 -4.95
CA GLN A 32 1.27 -8.33 -3.85
C GLN A 32 1.90 -7.98 -2.50
N PHE A 33 3.22 -7.94 -2.41
CA PHE A 33 3.93 -7.56 -1.19
C PHE A 33 3.51 -6.15 -0.71
N ARG A 34 3.52 -5.17 -1.61
CA ARG A 34 3.04 -3.80 -1.31
C ARG A 34 1.56 -3.78 -0.93
N ARG A 35 0.71 -4.55 -1.60
CA ARG A 35 -0.71 -4.67 -1.27
C ARG A 35 -0.91 -5.20 0.15
N THR A 36 -0.18 -6.24 0.53
CA THR A 36 -0.22 -6.84 1.86
C THR A 36 0.27 -5.86 2.92
N ILE A 37 1.39 -5.15 2.70
CA ILE A 37 1.85 -4.08 3.58
C ILE A 37 0.76 -3.01 3.79
N ARG A 38 0.07 -2.58 2.73
CA ARG A 38 -0.98 -1.56 2.85
C ARG A 38 -2.15 -2.04 3.72
N ARG A 39 -2.50 -3.33 3.65
CA ARG A 39 -3.55 -3.94 4.48
C ARG A 39 -3.13 -3.97 5.95
N ILE A 40 -1.92 -4.46 6.24
CA ILE A 40 -1.36 -4.48 7.61
C ILE A 40 -1.27 -3.06 8.18
N ARG A 41 -0.79 -2.07 7.40
CA ARG A 41 -0.78 -0.67 7.83
C ARG A 41 -2.17 -0.11 8.13
N ALA A 42 -3.22 -0.52 7.41
CA ALA A 42 -4.57 -0.10 7.75
C ALA A 42 -5.03 -0.73 9.08
N TRP A 43 -4.67 -1.99 9.31
CA TRP A 43 -4.90 -2.71 10.56
C TRP A 43 -4.19 -2.06 11.75
N LEU A 44 -2.90 -1.74 11.64
CA LEU A 44 -2.10 -1.10 12.69
C LEU A 44 -2.64 0.28 13.08
N ARG A 45 -3.17 1.05 12.11
CA ARG A 45 -3.78 2.36 12.38
C ARG A 45 -5.05 2.25 13.24
N MET A 46 -5.76 1.13 13.19
CA MET A 46 -6.92 0.90 14.06
C MET A 46 -6.46 0.51 15.47
N GLY A 47 -5.33 -0.19 15.60
CA GLY A 47 -4.77 -0.60 16.89
C GLY A 47 -3.82 0.41 17.53
N SER A 48 -3.74 1.64 16.98
CA SER A 48 -2.83 2.70 17.44
C SER A 48 -1.33 2.34 17.46
N ALA A 49 -0.90 1.31 16.73
CA ALA A 49 0.50 0.89 16.61
C ALA A 49 1.25 1.74 15.56
N ARG A 50 1.43 3.03 15.86
CA ARG A 50 1.92 4.04 14.90
C ARG A 50 3.38 3.83 14.51
N GLU A 51 4.28 3.47 15.43
CA GLU A 51 5.69 3.27 15.04
C GLU A 51 5.81 2.13 14.04
N LEU A 52 5.18 0.98 14.32
CA LEU A 52 5.21 -0.18 13.42
C LEU A 52 4.56 0.12 12.06
N GLU A 53 3.52 0.95 12.05
CA GLU A 53 2.90 1.43 10.82
C GLU A 53 3.84 2.29 9.96
N GLN A 54 4.66 3.13 10.60
CA GLN A 54 5.67 3.95 9.94
C GLN A 54 6.81 3.09 9.40
N GLU A 55 7.25 2.07 10.13
CA GLU A 55 8.25 1.11 9.67
C GLU A 55 7.81 0.41 8.38
N LEU A 56 6.56 -0.06 8.34
CA LEU A 56 5.97 -0.60 7.11
C LEU A 56 5.78 0.47 6.02
N GLY A 57 5.59 1.73 6.41
CA GLY A 57 5.52 2.86 5.51
C GLY A 57 6.85 3.13 4.81
N TRP A 58 7.95 3.04 5.54
CA TRP A 58 9.30 3.12 5.01
C TRP A 58 9.55 2.00 3.99
N VAL A 59 9.32 0.73 4.33
CA VAL A 59 9.50 -0.38 3.38
C VAL A 59 8.68 -0.19 2.10
N ALA A 60 7.40 0.17 2.23
CA ALA A 60 6.57 0.45 1.06
C ALA A 60 7.06 1.66 0.24
N LYS A 61 7.79 2.60 0.82
CA LYS A 61 8.42 3.71 0.09
C LYS A 61 9.64 3.20 -0.67
N GLU A 62 10.49 2.38 -0.08
CA GLU A 62 11.67 1.81 -0.75
C GLU A 62 11.28 0.96 -1.98
N LEU A 63 10.15 0.24 -1.93
CA LEU A 63 9.63 -0.51 -3.08
C LEU A 63 8.86 0.35 -4.10
N SER A 64 8.75 1.68 -3.92
CA SER A 64 7.89 2.52 -4.77
C SER A 64 8.44 2.68 -6.18
N ALA A 65 9.74 2.94 -6.31
CA ALA A 65 10.41 3.06 -7.59
C ALA A 65 10.19 1.82 -8.47
N LEU A 66 10.34 0.61 -7.92
CA LEU A 66 10.07 -0.62 -8.68
C LEU A 66 8.63 -0.68 -9.20
N ARG A 67 7.64 -0.42 -8.35
CA ARG A 67 6.24 -0.47 -8.81
C ARG A 67 5.93 0.61 -9.83
N ASP A 68 6.52 1.78 -9.70
CA ASP A 68 6.31 2.88 -10.64
C ASP A 68 6.90 2.51 -12.01
N LEU A 69 8.09 1.89 -12.04
CA LEU A 69 8.67 1.33 -13.27
C LEU A 69 7.80 0.22 -13.88
N ASP A 70 7.24 -0.68 -13.06
CA ASP A 70 6.34 -1.73 -13.56
C ASP A 70 5.06 -1.12 -14.19
N VAL A 71 4.49 -0.07 -13.58
CA VAL A 71 3.32 0.65 -14.15
C VAL A 71 3.68 1.32 -15.46
N LEU A 72 4.85 1.95 -15.56
CA LEU A 72 5.32 2.60 -16.78
C LEU A 72 5.47 1.58 -17.91
N ASP A 73 6.13 0.46 -17.65
CA ASP A 73 6.33 -0.58 -18.66
C ASP A 73 4.99 -1.24 -19.06
N GLU A 74 4.08 -1.50 -18.10
CA GLU A 74 2.70 -1.98 -18.34
C GLU A 74 1.91 -1.02 -19.25
N THR A 75 2.05 0.29 -19.03
CA THR A 75 1.20 1.30 -19.69
C THR A 75 1.74 1.77 -21.03
N LEU A 76 3.07 1.93 -21.15
CA LEU A 76 3.71 2.37 -22.38
C LEU A 76 3.96 1.24 -23.37
N ASN A 77 3.79 -0.02 -22.95
CA ASN A 77 4.15 -1.22 -23.70
C ASN A 77 5.59 -1.14 -24.27
N ARG A 78 6.50 -0.56 -23.46
CA ARG A 78 7.91 -0.35 -23.78
C ARG A 78 8.73 -0.67 -22.54
N HIS A 79 9.94 -1.18 -22.71
CA HIS A 79 10.90 -1.39 -21.62
C HIS A 79 11.66 -0.10 -21.26
N THR A 80 10.91 0.98 -21.04
CA THR A 80 11.43 2.31 -20.68
C THR A 80 12.21 2.29 -19.37
N SER A 81 12.00 1.29 -18.53
CA SER A 81 12.63 1.16 -17.21
C SER A 81 14.03 0.52 -17.18
N ARG A 82 14.53 -0.04 -18.30
CA ARG A 82 15.70 -0.95 -18.29
C ARG A 82 16.93 -0.41 -17.56
N SER A 83 17.24 0.88 -17.71
CA SER A 83 18.40 1.51 -17.08
C SER A 83 18.19 1.84 -15.60
N ALA A 84 16.96 2.21 -15.19
CA ALA A 84 16.64 2.58 -13.82
C ALA A 84 16.29 1.37 -12.92
N ARG A 85 15.86 0.25 -13.52
CA ARG A 85 15.39 -0.93 -12.79
C ARG A 85 16.46 -1.56 -11.88
N PRO A 86 17.74 -1.72 -12.28
CA PRO A 86 18.76 -2.30 -11.41
C PRO A 86 18.94 -1.55 -10.09
N MET A 87 18.95 -0.21 -10.13
CA MET A 87 19.05 0.61 -8.91
C MET A 87 17.82 0.44 -8.01
N ALA A 88 16.62 0.43 -8.60
CA ALA A 88 15.38 0.21 -7.85
C ALA A 88 15.32 -1.19 -7.21
N ILE A 89 15.85 -2.22 -7.88
CA ILE A 89 16.01 -3.58 -7.30
C ILE A 89 16.97 -3.53 -6.11
N GLN A 90 18.15 -2.92 -6.28
CA GLN A 90 19.12 -2.81 -5.18
C GLN A 90 18.54 -2.10 -3.96
N GLN A 91 17.78 -1.02 -4.15
CA GLN A 91 17.09 -0.31 -3.08
C GLN A 91 16.07 -1.21 -2.35
N ALA A 92 15.25 -1.96 -3.09
CA ALA A 92 14.29 -2.89 -2.51
C ALA A 92 14.99 -4.04 -1.75
N VAL A 93 16.07 -4.59 -2.31
CA VAL A 93 16.88 -5.64 -1.67
C VAL A 93 17.49 -5.14 -0.37
N PHE A 94 18.08 -3.94 -0.39
CA PHE A 94 18.63 -3.30 0.82
C PHE A 94 17.54 -3.16 1.90
N ALA A 95 16.37 -2.65 1.53
CA ALA A 95 15.28 -2.46 2.47
C ALA A 95 14.78 -3.79 3.08
N LEU A 96 14.53 -4.79 2.24
CA LEU A 96 13.95 -6.09 2.63
C LEU A 96 14.93 -7.05 3.34
N ASN A 97 16.23 -6.77 3.28
CA ASN A 97 17.26 -7.50 4.04
C ASN A 97 17.81 -6.72 5.24
N SER A 98 17.39 -5.47 5.42
CA SER A 98 17.81 -4.64 6.54
C SER A 98 17.42 -5.23 7.90
N GLU A 99 18.21 -4.91 8.93
CA GLU A 99 17.86 -5.15 10.33
C GLU A 99 16.53 -4.46 10.69
N ARG A 100 16.31 -3.26 10.15
CA ARG A 100 15.08 -2.49 10.32
C ARG A 100 13.84 -3.28 9.91
N TRP A 101 13.87 -3.90 8.72
CA TRP A 101 12.79 -4.77 8.27
C TRP A 101 12.62 -6.01 9.16
N ARG A 102 13.72 -6.69 9.54
CA ARG A 102 13.64 -7.88 10.41
C ARG A 102 12.98 -7.57 11.75
N LYS A 103 13.35 -6.46 12.39
CA LYS A 103 12.72 -5.99 13.64
C LYS A 103 11.24 -5.67 13.46
N ALA A 104 10.88 -4.95 12.39
CA ALA A 104 9.49 -4.64 12.10
C ALA A 104 8.66 -5.93 11.86
N ARG A 105 9.19 -6.89 11.08
CA ARG A 105 8.51 -8.16 10.81
C ARG A 105 8.33 -9.00 12.07
N ALA A 106 9.31 -9.04 12.97
CA ALA A 106 9.19 -9.73 14.26
C ALA A 106 8.16 -9.06 15.17
N ALA A 107 8.15 -7.72 15.24
CA ALA A 107 7.18 -6.97 16.04
C ALA A 107 5.72 -7.17 15.55
N LEU A 108 5.51 -7.51 14.28
CA LEU A 108 4.19 -7.85 13.75
C LEU A 108 3.62 -9.17 14.29
N GLU A 109 4.43 -10.04 14.89
CA GLU A 109 3.97 -11.31 15.45
C GLU A 109 3.36 -11.14 16.84
N THR A 110 3.78 -10.10 17.55
CA THR A 110 3.38 -9.85 18.94
C THR A 110 2.40 -8.69 19.08
N VAL A 111 2.08 -7.98 17.98
CA VAL A 111 1.17 -6.84 18.00
C VAL A 111 -0.26 -7.27 18.32
N ALA A 112 -0.87 -6.61 19.32
CA ALA A 112 -2.23 -6.89 19.73
C ALA A 112 -3.24 -6.53 18.64
N ALA A 113 -4.29 -7.34 18.51
CA ALA A 113 -5.36 -7.07 17.57
C ALA A 113 -6.15 -5.80 17.93
N PRO A 114 -6.52 -4.95 16.95
CA PRO A 114 -7.37 -3.81 17.19
C PRO A 114 -8.75 -4.26 17.67
N LYS A 115 -9.32 -3.54 18.61
CA LYS A 115 -10.70 -3.82 19.05
C LYS A 115 -11.65 -3.32 17.98
N ARG A 116 -12.81 -3.98 17.85
CA ARG A 116 -13.85 -3.59 16.89
C ARG A 116 -14.25 -2.11 17.04
N LYS A 117 -14.40 -1.65 18.29
CA LYS A 117 -14.72 -0.25 18.62
C LYS A 117 -13.69 0.74 18.07
N ASP A 118 -12.40 0.40 18.10
CA ASP A 118 -11.33 1.26 17.58
C ASP A 118 -11.41 1.36 16.06
N GLY A 119 -11.70 0.23 15.38
CA GLY A 119 -11.94 0.22 13.94
C GLY A 119 -13.17 1.03 13.52
N GLU A 120 -14.26 0.95 14.28
CA GLU A 120 -15.48 1.74 14.04
C GLU A 120 -15.25 3.24 14.24
N GLN A 121 -14.57 3.61 15.32
CA GLN A 121 -14.18 5.00 15.57
C GLN A 121 -13.28 5.53 14.44
N ARG A 122 -12.30 4.72 14.04
CA ARG A 122 -11.39 5.09 12.95
C ARG A 122 -12.13 5.25 11.62
N LEU A 123 -13.12 4.40 11.33
CA LEU A 123 -13.92 4.53 10.13
C LEU A 123 -14.68 5.86 10.11
N LYS A 124 -15.32 6.25 11.22
CA LYS A 124 -16.05 7.52 11.34
C LYS A 124 -15.14 8.72 11.08
N GLU A 125 -13.91 8.69 11.59
CA GLU A 125 -12.93 9.75 11.33
C GLU A 125 -12.56 9.84 9.85
N LEU A 126 -12.30 8.69 9.21
CA LEU A 126 -11.93 8.64 7.80
C LEU A 126 -13.08 9.09 6.88
N GLU A 127 -14.32 8.73 7.22
CA GLU A 127 -15.51 9.14 6.46
C GLU A 127 -15.71 10.66 6.58
N LYS A 128 -15.56 11.24 7.77
CA LYS A 128 -15.55 12.71 7.95
C LYS A 128 -14.40 13.41 7.22
N GLU A 129 -13.21 12.80 7.20
CA GLU A 129 -12.06 13.30 6.44
C GLU A 129 -12.37 13.29 4.94
N LEU A 130 -13.05 12.24 4.45
CA LEU A 130 -13.41 12.07 3.05
C LEU A 130 -14.50 13.07 2.60
N GLU A 131 -15.54 13.27 3.42
CA GLU A 131 -16.61 14.26 3.16
C GLU A 131 -16.07 15.68 3.03
N LYS A 132 -15.04 16.02 3.83
CA LYS A 132 -14.43 17.35 3.85
C LYS A 132 -13.27 17.49 2.85
N PHE A 133 -12.92 16.42 2.14
CA PHE A 133 -11.76 16.41 1.26
C PHE A 133 -11.99 17.33 0.06
N LYS A 134 -11.04 18.21 -0.21
CA LYS A 134 -11.07 19.11 -1.37
C LYS A 134 -9.99 18.71 -2.37
N LEU A 135 -10.41 18.53 -3.62
CA LEU A 135 -9.49 18.30 -4.73
C LEU A 135 -9.03 19.65 -5.29
N SER A 136 -7.73 19.88 -5.34
CA SER A 136 -7.11 21.13 -5.79
C SER A 136 -6.05 20.92 -6.87
N ASP A 137 -5.31 19.81 -6.77
CA ASP A 137 -4.13 19.52 -7.59
C ASP A 137 -3.85 18.00 -7.68
N SER A 138 -2.79 17.63 -8.37
CA SER A 138 -2.34 16.24 -8.53
C SER A 138 -1.99 15.55 -7.20
N GLU A 139 -1.41 16.27 -6.23
CA GLU A 139 -1.08 15.73 -4.91
C GLU A 139 -2.33 15.45 -4.08
N SER A 140 -3.33 16.33 -4.16
CA SER A 140 -4.64 16.14 -3.55
C SER A 140 -5.37 14.93 -4.15
N LEU A 141 -5.17 14.62 -5.44
CA LEU A 141 -5.68 13.40 -6.06
C LEU A 141 -5.04 12.14 -5.46
N HIS A 142 -3.71 12.13 -5.29
CA HIS A 142 -3.02 11.04 -4.62
C HIS A 142 -3.46 10.89 -3.16
N ALA A 143 -3.69 11.99 -2.45
CA ALA A 143 -4.21 11.99 -1.10
C ALA A 143 -5.63 11.42 -1.02
N LEU A 144 -6.54 11.83 -1.92
CA LEU A 144 -7.88 11.28 -2.03
C LEU A 144 -7.84 9.76 -2.28
N ARG A 145 -7.02 9.30 -3.22
CA ARG A 145 -6.84 7.86 -3.48
C ARG A 145 -6.36 7.09 -2.23
N ARG A 146 -5.42 7.66 -1.47
CA ARG A 146 -4.95 7.06 -0.21
C ARG A 146 -6.06 7.02 0.83
N LEU A 147 -6.88 8.06 0.93
CA LEU A 147 -8.00 8.17 1.86
C LEU A 147 -9.11 7.16 1.54
N VAL A 148 -9.58 7.11 0.29
CA VAL A 148 -10.56 6.12 -0.20
C VAL A 148 -10.08 4.70 0.10
N ARG A 149 -8.81 4.39 -0.18
CA ARG A 149 -8.23 3.08 0.14
C ARG A 149 -8.24 2.78 1.64
N ARG A 150 -7.98 3.78 2.50
CA ARG A 150 -8.02 3.61 3.97
C ARG A 150 -9.45 3.29 4.43
N VAL A 151 -10.45 4.06 3.98
CA VAL A 151 -11.87 3.79 4.27
C VAL A 151 -12.22 2.37 3.84
N ARG A 152 -11.84 1.99 2.62
CA ARG A 152 -12.12 0.67 2.05
C ARG A 152 -11.54 -0.48 2.87
N LEU A 153 -10.26 -0.37 3.25
CA LEU A 153 -9.60 -1.41 4.04
C LEU A 153 -10.19 -1.52 5.45
N THR A 154 -10.55 -0.40 6.06
CA THR A 154 -11.24 -0.39 7.36
C THR A 154 -12.64 -1.00 7.27
N ARG A 155 -13.45 -0.63 6.26
CA ARG A 155 -14.76 -1.25 5.99
C ARG A 155 -14.62 -2.77 5.80
N LYS A 156 -13.67 -3.19 4.98
CA LYS A 156 -13.41 -4.62 4.74
C LYS A 156 -13.07 -5.37 6.03
N TRP A 157 -12.24 -4.79 6.90
CA TRP A 157 -11.90 -5.40 8.19
C TRP A 157 -13.10 -5.50 9.14
N LEU A 158 -13.99 -4.50 9.12
CA LEU A 158 -15.25 -4.50 9.88
C LEU A 158 -16.33 -5.43 9.31
N GLY A 159 -16.07 -6.12 8.19
CA GLY A 159 -17.04 -6.96 7.50
C GLY A 159 -18.12 -6.17 6.73
N ARG A 160 -17.84 -4.90 6.39
CA ARG A 160 -18.77 -4.04 5.62
C ARG A 160 -18.48 -4.13 4.12
N THR A 161 -19.51 -3.87 3.31
CA THR A 161 -19.36 -3.78 1.84
C THR A 161 -18.39 -2.67 1.42
N THR A 162 -17.72 -2.90 0.30
CA THR A 162 -16.75 -1.97 -0.30
C THR A 162 -16.99 -1.69 -1.78
N ALA A 163 -18.11 -2.16 -2.34
CA ALA A 163 -18.36 -2.10 -3.78
C ALA A 163 -18.29 -0.67 -4.36
N ASP A 164 -18.84 0.30 -3.63
CA ASP A 164 -18.78 1.73 -3.93
C ASP A 164 -17.33 2.24 -4.00
N LEU A 165 -16.51 1.83 -3.04
CA LEU A 165 -15.12 2.26 -2.91
C LEU A 165 -14.17 1.51 -3.86
N ASP A 166 -14.49 0.29 -4.26
CA ASP A 166 -13.67 -0.48 -5.21
C ASP A 166 -13.69 0.19 -6.59
N GLY A 167 -14.86 0.65 -7.06
CA GLY A 167 -15.01 1.43 -8.29
C GLY A 167 -14.26 2.76 -8.23
N ALA A 168 -14.49 3.55 -7.17
CA ALA A 168 -13.80 4.82 -6.96
C ALA A 168 -12.27 4.66 -6.90
N GLN A 169 -11.77 3.64 -6.19
CA GLN A 169 -10.34 3.40 -6.09
C GLN A 169 -9.72 2.97 -7.43
N LYS A 170 -10.45 2.22 -8.27
CA LYS A 170 -10.01 1.86 -9.62
C LYS A 170 -9.87 3.10 -10.50
N ALA A 171 -10.89 3.97 -10.55
CA ALA A 171 -10.86 5.21 -11.31
C ALA A 171 -9.71 6.13 -10.86
N LEU A 172 -9.57 6.36 -9.55
CA LEU A 172 -8.48 7.16 -8.99
C LEU A 172 -7.10 6.56 -9.27
N SER A 173 -6.98 5.24 -9.38
CA SER A 173 -5.70 4.59 -9.71
C SER A 173 -5.31 4.90 -11.16
N ALA A 174 -6.25 4.78 -12.10
CA ALA A 174 -6.00 5.15 -13.51
C ALA A 174 -5.57 6.61 -13.65
N CYS A 175 -6.22 7.55 -12.96
CA CYS A 175 -5.80 8.96 -12.99
C CYS A 175 -4.38 9.17 -12.42
N CYS A 176 -4.03 8.46 -11.33
CA CYS A 176 -2.67 8.51 -10.78
C CYS A 176 -1.62 7.91 -11.74
N ASP A 177 -1.98 6.88 -12.50
CA ASP A 177 -1.07 6.25 -13.46
C ASP A 177 -0.80 7.22 -14.64
N VAL A 178 -1.80 7.99 -15.10
CA VAL A 178 -1.61 9.06 -16.10
C VAL A 178 -0.67 10.15 -15.60
N LEU A 179 -0.82 10.59 -14.35
CA LEU A 179 0.09 11.58 -13.74
C LEU A 179 1.53 11.07 -13.63
N LEU A 180 1.71 9.77 -13.38
CA LEU A 180 3.03 9.15 -13.37
C LEU A 180 3.67 9.22 -14.76
N LEU A 181 2.92 8.94 -15.83
CA LEU A 181 3.39 9.06 -17.21
C LEU A 181 3.80 10.49 -17.55
N GLU A 182 2.98 11.47 -17.17
CA GLU A 182 3.28 12.90 -17.41
C GLU A 182 4.58 13.32 -16.73
N ARG A 183 4.76 12.94 -15.46
CA ARG A 183 6.00 13.21 -14.71
C ARG A 183 7.22 12.54 -15.36
N PHE A 184 7.07 11.29 -15.80
CA PHE A 184 8.15 10.57 -16.47
C PHE A 184 8.52 11.21 -17.81
N SER A 185 7.52 11.61 -18.61
CA SER A 185 7.73 12.30 -19.88
C SER A 185 8.47 13.63 -19.69
N LYS A 186 8.12 14.42 -18.66
CA LYS A 186 8.81 15.69 -18.35
C LYS A 186 10.25 15.52 -17.87
N ALA A 187 10.57 14.38 -17.27
CA ALA A 187 11.91 14.11 -16.75
C ALA A 187 12.88 13.56 -17.82
N ASN A 188 12.36 13.09 -18.96
CA ASN A 188 13.14 12.41 -20.01
C ASN A 188 12.97 13.02 -21.41
N GLY A 189 12.25 14.14 -21.54
CA GLY A 189 12.13 14.94 -22.76
C GLY A 189 12.85 16.26 -22.60
#